data_AF-A0A347UGT7-F1
#
_entry.id   AF-A0A347UGT7-F1
#
_cell.length_a   1.000
_cell.length_b   1.000
_cell.length_c   1.000
_cell.angle_alpha   90.00
_cell.angle_beta   90.00
_cell.angle_gamma   90.00
#
_symmetry.space_group_name_H-M   'P 1'
#
loop_
_entity.id
_entity.type
_entity.pdbx_description
1 polymer ?
#
loop_
_entity_poly.entity_id
_entity_poly.type
_entity_poly.pdbx_seq_one_letter_code
_entity_poly.pdbx_strand_id
1 'polypeptide(L)'
;MLEKLQEKALQQESESSERIGLALSSFEADYNKQLQTALSATTRDMDDLVRLTQEKSRHIKHRINQELDQLTSQIEDLDETRKLTRMKGTTLMATAMTIGACSALLGSLLVATWALYQPAPPPVPVLPQALKNSEQVFGHGGIYYLTKLREGVRVVSCPQGTEKNRICLLFR
;
A
#
# COMPACT_ATOMS: atom_id res chain seq x y z
N MET A 1 10.46 -50.89 109.13
CA MET A 1 9.27 -50.54 108.32
C MET A 1 9.58 -49.37 107.38
N LEU A 2 10.29 -48.34 107.83
CA LEU A 2 10.77 -47.23 106.99
C LEU A 2 11.70 -47.68 105.84
N GLU A 3 12.65 -48.58 106.07
CA GLU A 3 13.59 -49.05 105.03
C GLU A 3 12.87 -49.71 103.84
N LYS A 4 11.86 -50.55 104.10
CA LYS A 4 11.07 -51.20 103.04
C LYS A 4 10.23 -50.21 102.22
N LEU A 5 9.83 -49.08 102.80
CA LEU A 5 9.11 -48.03 102.08
C LEU A 5 10.07 -47.24 101.19
N GLN A 6 11.29 -46.99 101.68
CA GLN A 6 12.33 -46.29 100.96
C GLN A 6 12.83 -47.10 99.75
N GLU A 7 13.00 -48.41 99.92
CA GLU A 7 13.43 -49.33 98.86
C GLU A 7 12.38 -49.44 97.73
N LYS A 8 11.08 -49.47 98.10
CA LYS A 8 9.98 -49.42 97.11
C LYS A 8 9.90 -48.08 96.38
N ALA A 9 10.12 -46.97 97.07
CA ALA A 9 10.13 -45.64 96.44
C ALA A 9 11.27 -45.53 95.42
N LEU A 10 12.47 -46.01 95.75
CA LEU A 10 13.63 -46.05 94.86
C LEU A 10 13.40 -46.97 93.63
N GLN A 11 12.82 -48.14 93.83
CA GLN A 11 12.46 -49.02 92.72
C GLN A 11 11.45 -48.37 91.78
N GLN A 12 10.40 -47.76 92.34
CA GLN A 12 9.36 -47.10 91.56
C GLN A 12 9.89 -45.87 90.80
N GLU A 13 10.83 -45.13 91.40
CA GLU A 13 11.53 -44.03 90.74
C GLU A 13 12.42 -44.54 89.59
N SER A 14 13.16 -45.64 89.79
CA SER A 14 14.00 -46.23 88.76
C SER A 14 13.19 -46.73 87.55
N GLU A 15 12.06 -47.40 87.81
CA GLU A 15 11.18 -47.94 86.77
C GLU A 15 10.46 -46.81 86.02
N SER A 16 10.08 -45.74 86.74
CA SER A 16 9.54 -44.53 86.12
C SER A 16 10.57 -43.84 85.23
N SER A 17 11.82 -43.72 85.70
CA SER A 17 12.92 -43.13 84.93
C SER A 17 13.24 -43.93 83.67
N GLU A 18 13.24 -45.27 83.76
CA GLU A 18 13.47 -46.15 82.62
C GLU A 18 12.34 -46.03 81.57
N ARG A 19 11.08 -45.99 82.01
CA ARG A 19 9.93 -45.77 81.12
C ARG A 19 9.99 -44.41 80.43
N ILE A 20 10.39 -43.36 81.14
CA ILE A 20 10.58 -42.02 80.57
C ILE A 20 11.72 -42.03 79.54
N GLY A 21 12.84 -42.70 79.85
CA GLY A 21 13.97 -42.85 78.92
C GLY A 21 13.59 -43.58 77.62
N LEU A 22 12.83 -44.68 77.74
CA LEU A 22 12.32 -45.41 76.58
C LEU A 22 11.33 -44.57 75.76
N ALA A 23 10.43 -43.84 76.42
CA ALA A 23 9.49 -42.95 75.75
C ALA A 23 10.22 -41.82 74.99
N LEU A 24 11.24 -41.19 75.61
CA LEU A 24 12.06 -40.15 74.97
C LEU A 24 12.80 -40.70 73.75
N SER A 25 13.42 -41.88 73.88
CA SER A 25 14.15 -42.52 72.78
C SER A 25 13.23 -42.86 71.61
N SER A 26 12.03 -43.38 71.89
CA SER A 26 11.04 -43.66 70.85
C SER A 26 10.54 -42.40 70.15
N PHE A 27 10.31 -41.32 70.92
CA PHE A 27 9.90 -40.03 70.39
C PHE A 27 10.99 -39.41 69.50
N GLU A 28 12.26 -39.47 69.93
CA GLU A 28 13.39 -38.98 69.13
C GLU A 28 13.53 -39.75 67.81
N ALA A 29 13.37 -41.09 67.85
CA ALA A 29 13.42 -41.92 66.65
C ALA A 29 12.28 -41.60 65.66
N ASP A 30 11.04 -41.45 66.16
CA ASP A 30 9.89 -41.09 65.34
C ASP A 30 10.02 -39.67 64.78
N TYR A 31 10.50 -38.72 65.59
CA TYR A 31 10.74 -37.35 65.16
C TYR A 31 11.78 -37.27 64.05
N ASN A 32 12.91 -37.97 64.22
CA ASN A 32 13.96 -38.02 63.20
C ASN A 32 13.47 -38.67 61.90
N LYS A 33 12.64 -39.71 61.98
CA LYS A 33 12.04 -40.36 60.80
C LYS A 33 11.06 -39.43 60.07
N GLN A 34 10.22 -38.71 60.81
CA GLN A 34 9.32 -37.71 60.22
C GLN A 34 10.11 -36.58 59.56
N LEU A 35 11.17 -36.09 60.20
CA LEU A 35 12.02 -35.04 59.67
C LEU A 35 12.71 -35.47 58.37
N GLN A 36 13.27 -36.69 58.33
CA GLN A 36 13.85 -37.25 57.11
C GLN A 36 12.82 -37.40 55.98
N THR A 37 11.61 -37.85 56.33
CA THR A 37 10.52 -38.01 55.35
C THR A 37 10.11 -36.64 54.78
N ALA A 38 9.91 -35.64 55.64
CA ALA A 38 9.55 -34.28 55.24
C ALA A 38 10.65 -33.63 54.38
N LEU A 39 11.92 -33.81 54.75
CA LEU A 39 13.05 -33.35 53.95
C LEU A 39 13.06 -34.00 52.57
N SER A 40 12.91 -35.32 52.50
CA SER A 40 12.89 -36.05 51.23
C SER A 40 11.74 -35.63 50.31
N ALA A 41 10.56 -35.39 50.88
CA ALA A 41 9.40 -34.89 50.13
C ALA A 41 9.67 -33.47 49.60
N THR A 42 10.20 -32.59 50.46
CA THR A 42 10.53 -31.20 50.07
C THR A 42 11.60 -31.16 48.98
N THR A 43 12.64 -32.00 49.07
CA THR A 43 13.67 -32.10 48.02
C THR A 43 13.07 -32.56 46.70
N ARG A 44 12.18 -33.56 46.74
CA ARG A 44 11.50 -34.06 45.54
C ARG A 44 10.61 -32.99 44.90
N ASP A 45 9.84 -32.27 45.71
CA ASP A 45 8.98 -31.19 45.23
C ASP A 45 9.80 -30.04 44.61
N MET A 46 10.96 -29.73 45.19
CA MET A 46 11.89 -28.75 44.63
C MET A 46 12.49 -29.21 43.29
N ASP A 47 12.89 -30.48 43.17
CA ASP A 47 13.39 -31.03 41.91
C ASP A 47 12.32 -31.01 40.82
N ASP A 48 11.07 -31.36 41.16
CA ASP A 48 9.96 -31.27 40.22
C ASP A 48 9.66 -29.83 39.81
N LEU A 49 9.75 -28.87 40.74
CA LEU A 49 9.60 -27.45 40.44
C LEU A 49 10.70 -26.92 39.52
N VAL A 50 11.96 -27.32 39.76
CA VAL A 50 13.09 -26.97 38.89
C VAL A 50 12.87 -27.53 37.49
N ARG A 51 12.45 -28.80 37.38
CA ARG A 51 12.17 -29.44 36.09
C ARG A 51 11.05 -28.72 35.33
N LEU A 52 9.94 -28.42 35.99
CA LEU A 52 8.82 -27.67 35.41
C LEU A 52 9.24 -26.28 34.96
N THR A 53 10.05 -25.60 35.76
CA THR A 53 10.57 -24.25 35.44
C THR A 53 11.48 -24.30 34.21
N GLN A 54 12.37 -25.29 34.13
CA GLN A 54 13.23 -25.48 32.96
C GLN A 54 12.43 -25.80 31.70
N GLU A 55 11.41 -26.65 31.81
CA GLU A 55 10.53 -26.99 30.68
C GLU A 55 9.76 -25.77 30.18
N LYS A 56 9.15 -25.00 31.10
CA LYS A 56 8.48 -23.73 30.77
C LYS A 56 9.43 -22.72 30.15
N SER A 57 10.64 -22.59 30.69
CA SER A 57 11.68 -21.71 30.13
C SER A 57 12.04 -22.10 28.69
N ARG A 58 12.22 -23.39 28.42
CA ARG A 58 12.47 -23.90 27.05
C ARG A 58 11.31 -23.59 26.11
N HIS A 59 10.08 -23.81 26.54
CA HIS A 59 8.89 -23.48 25.74
C HIS A 59 8.78 -21.98 25.43
N ILE A 60 9.04 -21.12 26.42
CA ILE A 60 9.02 -19.67 26.23
C ILE A 60 10.12 -19.26 25.25
N LYS A 61 11.34 -19.76 25.42
CA LYS A 61 12.45 -19.49 24.50
C LYS A 61 12.14 -19.93 23.07
N HIS A 62 11.50 -21.08 22.91
CA HIS A 62 11.09 -21.57 21.59
C HIS A 62 10.05 -20.65 20.94
N ARG A 63 9.02 -20.22 21.69
CA ARG A 63 8.03 -19.26 21.18
C ARG A 63 8.65 -17.93 20.78
N ILE A 64 9.55 -17.39 21.61
CA ILE A 64 10.26 -16.14 21.30
C ILE A 64 11.03 -16.28 19.99
N ASN A 65 11.76 -17.38 19.80
CA ASN A 65 12.49 -17.60 18.55
C ASN A 65 11.53 -17.70 17.35
N GLN A 66 10.41 -18.42 17.48
CA GLN A 66 9.41 -18.50 16.41
C GLN A 66 8.81 -17.14 16.06
N GLU A 67 8.49 -16.31 17.06
CA GLU A 67 7.98 -14.95 16.85
C GLU A 67 9.05 -14.05 16.20
N LEU A 68 10.32 -14.18 16.60
CA LEU A 68 11.43 -13.45 15.97
C LEU A 68 11.66 -13.86 14.51
N ASP A 69 11.57 -15.15 14.20
CA ASP A 69 11.67 -15.66 12.83
C ASP A 69 10.51 -15.12 11.97
N GLN A 70 9.28 -15.13 12.49
CA GLN A 70 8.12 -14.55 11.81
C GLN A 70 8.24 -13.03 11.60
N LEU A 71 8.76 -12.30 12.58
CA LEU A 71 8.99 -10.86 12.43
C LEU A 71 10.06 -10.58 11.38
N THR A 72 11.12 -11.39 11.35
CA THR A 72 12.21 -11.22 10.39
C THR A 72 11.72 -11.50 8.98
N SER A 73 10.91 -12.55 8.76
CA SER A 73 10.32 -12.83 7.44
C SER A 73 9.37 -11.70 7.00
N GLN A 74 8.55 -11.16 7.90
CA GLN A 74 7.69 -10.03 7.58
C GLN A 74 8.46 -8.76 7.22
N ILE A 75 9.60 -8.51 7.88
CA ILE A 75 10.47 -7.38 7.55
C ILE A 75 11.09 -7.57 6.17
N GLU A 76 11.52 -8.80 5.84
CA GLU A 76 12.08 -9.13 4.52
C GLU A 76 11.03 -8.96 3.40
N ASP A 77 9.81 -9.48 3.61
CA ASP A 77 8.67 -9.28 2.70
C ASP A 77 8.35 -7.79 2.49
N LEU A 78 8.38 -6.99 3.56
CA LEU A 78 8.14 -5.56 3.49
C LEU A 78 9.25 -4.81 2.74
N ASP A 79 10.51 -5.20 2.90
CA ASP A 79 11.63 -4.62 2.18
C ASP A 79 11.58 -4.97 0.68
N GLU A 80 11.23 -6.21 0.34
CA GLU A 80 11.04 -6.64 -1.04
C GLU A 80 9.86 -5.90 -1.70
N THR A 81 8.75 -5.78 -0.99
CA THR A 81 7.58 -5.01 -1.45
C THR A 81 7.92 -3.54 -1.67
N ARG A 82 8.72 -2.93 -0.78
CA ARG A 82 9.21 -1.54 -0.95
C ARG A 82 10.10 -1.39 -2.18
N LYS A 83 11.01 -2.33 -2.44
CA LYS A 83 11.87 -2.34 -3.64
C LYS A 83 11.04 -2.43 -4.92
N LEU A 84 10.09 -3.37 -4.98
CA LEU A 84 9.15 -3.54 -6.09
C LEU A 84 8.30 -2.30 -6.34
N THR A 85 7.77 -1.69 -5.27
CA THR A 85 6.96 -0.46 -5.37
C THR A 85 7.79 0.72 -5.87
N ARG A 86 9.03 0.86 -5.40
CA ARG A 86 9.95 1.90 -5.85
C ARG A 86 10.30 1.75 -7.34
N MET A 87 10.56 0.52 -7.82
CA MET A 87 10.80 0.24 -9.24
C MET A 87 9.57 0.49 -10.12
N LYS A 88 8.37 0.09 -9.67
CA LYS A 88 7.13 0.35 -10.41
C LYS A 88 6.77 1.83 -10.46
N GLY A 89 7.01 2.56 -9.37
CA GLY A 89 6.77 4.01 -9.30
C GLY A 89 7.67 4.81 -10.25
N THR A 90 8.96 4.47 -10.35
CA THR A 90 9.89 5.16 -11.25
C THR A 90 9.62 4.87 -12.72
N THR A 91 9.23 3.64 -13.06
CA THR A 91 8.88 3.25 -14.44
C THR A 91 7.57 3.89 -14.92
N LEU A 92 6.55 3.99 -14.05
CA LEU A 92 5.32 4.72 -14.35
C LEU A 92 5.56 6.22 -14.57
N MET A 93 6.43 6.85 -13.77
CA MET A 93 6.77 8.26 -14.00
C MET A 93 7.58 8.47 -15.27
N ALA A 94 8.53 7.59 -15.58
CA ALA A 94 9.30 7.66 -16.82
C ALA A 94 8.42 7.48 -18.08
N THR A 95 7.45 6.56 -18.03
CA THR A 95 6.49 6.37 -19.13
C THR A 95 5.54 7.56 -19.29
N ALA A 96 5.05 8.13 -18.19
CA ALA A 96 4.24 9.36 -18.26
C ALA A 96 5.01 10.55 -18.85
N MET A 97 6.28 10.73 -18.47
CA MET A 97 7.13 11.81 -18.99
C MET A 97 7.43 11.62 -20.49
N THR A 98 7.71 10.40 -20.93
CA THR A 98 7.99 10.12 -22.35
C THR A 98 6.77 10.32 -23.22
N ILE A 99 5.59 9.89 -22.78
CA ILE A 99 4.32 10.14 -23.49
C ILE A 99 4.04 11.65 -23.60
N GLY A 100 4.24 12.41 -22.51
CA GLY A 100 4.10 13.86 -22.51
C GLY A 100 5.08 14.57 -23.45
N ALA A 101 6.33 14.11 -23.52
CA ALA A 101 7.32 14.66 -24.45
C ALA A 101 6.97 14.37 -25.92
N CYS A 102 6.52 13.15 -26.23
CA CYS A 102 6.10 12.78 -27.58
C CYS A 102 4.87 13.58 -28.05
N SER A 103 3.87 13.78 -27.18
CA SER A 103 2.67 14.55 -27.54
C SER A 103 2.99 16.03 -27.77
N ALA A 104 3.89 16.62 -26.97
CA ALA A 104 4.36 17.99 -27.16
C ALA A 104 5.11 18.18 -28.49
N LEU A 105 5.96 17.21 -28.87
CA LEU A 105 6.68 17.23 -30.15
C LEU A 105 5.74 17.06 -31.35
N LEU A 106 4.74 16.17 -31.26
CA LEU A 106 3.75 16.01 -32.32
C LEU A 106 2.86 17.25 -32.46
N GLY A 107 2.46 17.86 -31.34
CA GLY A 107 1.69 19.10 -31.33
C GLY A 107 2.46 20.27 -31.95
N SER A 108 3.74 20.44 -31.59
CA SER A 108 4.58 21.50 -32.18
C SER A 108 4.83 21.27 -33.66
N LEU A 109 5.03 20.03 -34.10
CA LEU A 109 5.17 19.69 -35.51
C LEU A 109 3.89 20.03 -36.28
N LEU A 110 2.72 19.67 -35.75
CA LEU A 110 1.43 19.98 -36.39
C LEU A 110 1.24 21.50 -36.54
N VAL A 111 1.48 22.27 -35.49
CA VAL A 111 1.38 23.74 -35.54
C VAL A 111 2.37 24.33 -36.55
N ALA A 112 3.61 23.82 -36.59
CA ALA A 112 4.60 24.25 -37.58
C ALA A 112 4.17 23.93 -39.02
N THR A 113 3.65 22.72 -39.27
CA THR A 113 3.16 22.33 -40.60
C THR A 113 1.96 23.17 -41.03
N TRP A 114 1.07 23.53 -40.11
CA TRP A 114 -0.09 24.36 -40.40
C TRP A 114 0.30 25.80 -40.70
N ALA A 115 1.27 26.36 -39.95
CA ALA A 115 1.80 27.69 -40.20
C ALA A 115 2.52 27.81 -41.56
N LEU A 116 3.17 26.72 -42.00
CA LEU A 116 3.84 26.65 -43.31
C LEU A 116 2.87 26.40 -44.46
N TYR A 117 1.70 25.83 -44.21
CA TYR A 117 0.66 25.61 -45.22
C TYR A 117 -0.22 26.85 -45.36
N GLN A 118 0.30 27.89 -46.01
CA GLN A 118 -0.54 28.97 -46.52
C GLN A 118 -1.23 28.48 -47.81
N PRO A 119 -2.54 28.25 -47.83
CA PRO A 119 -3.21 27.87 -49.06
C PRO A 119 -3.01 28.98 -50.10
N ALA A 120 -2.54 28.59 -51.29
CA ALA A 120 -2.35 29.51 -52.39
C ALA A 120 -3.65 30.32 -52.61
N PRO A 121 -3.56 31.64 -52.86
CA PRO A 121 -4.76 32.44 -53.09
C PRO A 121 -5.54 31.82 -54.25
N PRO A 122 -6.83 31.50 -54.06
CA PRO A 122 -7.59 30.82 -55.08
C PRO A 122 -7.68 31.71 -56.34
N PRO A 123 -7.64 31.12 -57.55
CA PRO A 123 -7.54 31.87 -58.79
C PRO A 123 -8.70 32.83 -58.91
N VAL A 124 -8.40 34.13 -59.03
CA VAL A 124 -9.41 35.17 -59.19
C VAL A 124 -10.18 34.89 -60.48
N PRO A 125 -11.49 34.67 -60.44
CA PRO A 125 -12.27 34.45 -61.64
C PRO A 125 -12.15 35.68 -62.56
N VAL A 126 -11.81 35.44 -63.82
CA VAL A 126 -11.69 36.51 -64.83
C VAL A 126 -13.09 37.08 -65.06
N LEU A 127 -13.32 38.29 -64.58
CA LEU A 127 -14.58 38.98 -64.82
C LEU A 127 -14.71 39.34 -66.30
N PRO A 128 -15.91 39.17 -66.90
CA PRO A 128 -16.19 39.70 -68.23
C PRO A 128 -15.86 41.19 -68.28
N GLN A 129 -15.37 41.68 -69.44
CA GLN A 129 -14.98 43.09 -69.58
C GLN A 129 -16.08 44.09 -69.17
N ALA A 130 -17.35 43.71 -69.34
CA ALA A 130 -18.51 44.50 -68.93
C ALA A 130 -18.62 44.71 -67.39
N LEU A 131 -17.95 43.88 -66.60
CA LEU A 131 -17.90 43.92 -65.14
C LEU A 131 -16.52 44.33 -64.60
N LYS A 132 -15.61 44.83 -65.44
CA LYS A 132 -14.22 45.15 -65.04
C LYS A 132 -14.11 46.18 -63.89
N ASN A 133 -15.16 46.97 -63.65
CA ASN A 133 -15.23 47.98 -62.58
C ASN A 133 -16.10 47.55 -61.39
N SER A 134 -16.49 46.27 -61.27
CA SER A 134 -17.17 45.74 -60.09
C SER A 134 -16.17 45.27 -59.04
N GLU A 135 -16.46 45.54 -57.76
CA GLU A 135 -15.61 45.16 -56.64
C GLU A 135 -15.83 43.68 -56.28
N GLN A 136 -14.74 42.92 -56.11
CA GLN A 136 -14.81 41.55 -55.60
C GLN A 136 -14.47 41.53 -54.12
N VAL A 137 -15.33 40.92 -53.32
CA VAL A 137 -15.14 40.73 -51.87
C VAL A 137 -14.86 39.25 -51.61
N PHE A 138 -13.81 38.99 -50.82
CA PHE A 138 -13.39 37.65 -50.42
C PHE A 138 -14.02 37.26 -49.08
N GLY A 139 -14.66 36.09 -49.02
CA GLY A 139 -15.14 35.51 -47.77
C GLY A 139 -13.99 35.04 -46.87
N HIS A 140 -14.17 35.15 -45.55
CA HIS A 140 -13.20 34.61 -44.58
C HIS A 140 -13.02 33.09 -44.83
N GLY A 141 -11.76 32.67 -45.00
CA GLY A 141 -11.40 31.28 -45.32
C GLY A 141 -11.26 30.96 -46.81
N GLY A 142 -11.48 31.92 -47.72
CA GLY A 142 -11.21 31.73 -49.16
C GLY A 142 -12.18 30.81 -49.89
N ILE A 143 -13.33 30.49 -49.28
CA ILE A 143 -14.27 29.46 -49.78
C ILE A 143 -15.24 30.01 -50.83
N TYR A 144 -15.49 31.32 -50.84
CA TYR A 144 -16.43 31.94 -51.77
C TYR A 144 -16.02 33.36 -52.18
N TYR A 145 -16.48 33.76 -53.37
CA TYR A 145 -16.30 35.09 -53.96
C TYR A 145 -17.64 35.76 -54.14
N LEU A 146 -17.76 37.03 -53.74
CA LEU A 146 -18.92 37.86 -54.03
C LEU A 146 -18.50 39.00 -54.96
N THR A 147 -19.17 39.13 -56.10
CA THR A 147 -18.98 40.28 -57.01
C THR A 147 -20.06 41.32 -56.74
N LYS A 148 -19.67 42.48 -56.23
CA LYS A 148 -20.56 43.62 -56.01
C LYS A 148 -20.72 44.40 -57.32
N LEU A 149 -21.89 44.29 -57.94
CA LEU A 149 -22.20 44.98 -59.20
C LEU A 149 -22.04 46.50 -59.04
N ARG A 150 -21.50 47.14 -60.08
CA ARG A 150 -21.35 48.60 -60.16
C ARG A 150 -22.74 49.27 -60.18
N GLU A 151 -22.82 50.48 -59.63
CA GLU A 151 -24.00 51.34 -59.78
C GLU A 151 -24.39 51.49 -61.27
N GLY A 152 -25.69 51.36 -61.58
CA GLY A 152 -26.22 51.35 -62.95
C GLY A 152 -26.38 49.97 -63.59
N VAL A 153 -25.79 48.92 -62.99
CA VAL A 153 -25.99 47.53 -63.43
C VAL A 153 -27.01 46.83 -62.53
N ARG A 154 -28.06 46.24 -63.12
CA ARG A 154 -29.08 45.48 -62.37
C ARG A 154 -29.24 44.08 -62.93
N VAL A 155 -29.48 43.12 -62.03
CA VAL A 155 -29.86 41.76 -62.42
C VAL A 155 -31.30 41.77 -62.94
N VAL A 156 -31.51 41.20 -64.12
CA VAL A 156 -32.82 41.08 -64.76
C VAL A 156 -33.12 39.64 -65.13
N SER A 157 -34.40 39.30 -65.27
CA SER A 157 -34.82 37.98 -65.74
C SER A 157 -34.31 37.74 -67.16
N CYS A 158 -33.64 36.61 -67.39
CA CYS A 158 -33.18 36.24 -68.71
C CYS A 158 -34.38 35.92 -69.64
N PRO A 159 -34.27 36.25 -70.95
CA PRO A 159 -35.28 35.87 -71.92
C PRO A 159 -35.42 34.34 -72.01
N GLN A 160 -36.63 33.88 -72.35
CA GLN A 160 -36.94 32.45 -72.52
C GLN A 160 -36.02 31.84 -73.60
N GLY A 161 -35.39 30.70 -73.29
CA GLY A 161 -34.41 30.04 -74.17
C GLY A 161 -32.95 30.25 -73.77
N THR A 162 -32.68 31.07 -72.74
CA THR A 162 -31.32 31.19 -72.19
C THR A 162 -30.92 29.91 -71.44
N GLU A 163 -29.68 29.46 -71.62
CA GLU A 163 -29.12 28.30 -70.91
C GLU A 163 -29.25 28.45 -69.38
N LYS A 164 -29.51 27.32 -68.70
CA LYS A 164 -29.53 27.26 -67.23
C LYS A 164 -28.15 27.70 -66.69
N ASN A 165 -28.16 28.39 -65.54
CA ASN A 165 -26.98 28.96 -64.86
C ASN A 165 -26.37 30.23 -65.48
N ARG A 166 -27.12 30.97 -66.30
CA ARG A 166 -26.73 32.33 -66.73
C ARG A 166 -27.48 33.40 -65.93
N ILE A 167 -26.80 34.51 -65.67
CA ILE A 167 -27.36 35.71 -65.04
C ILE A 167 -27.40 36.80 -66.11
N CYS A 168 -28.55 37.42 -66.32
CA CYS A 168 -28.70 38.52 -67.26
C CYS A 168 -28.58 39.85 -66.51
N LEU A 169 -27.75 40.73 -67.07
CA LEU A 169 -27.47 42.04 -66.51
C LEU A 169 -27.95 43.11 -67.47
N LEU A 170 -28.67 44.09 -66.94
CA LEU A 170 -29.04 45.30 -67.67
C LEU A 170 -28.08 46.42 -67.27
N PHE A 171 -27.42 46.99 -68.28
CA PHE A 171 -26.58 48.18 -68.14
C PHE A 171 -27.44 49.40 -68.48
N ARG A 172 -27.60 50.32 -67.53
CA ARG A 172 -28.36 51.56 -67.72
C ARG A 172 -27.45 52.75 -67.95
#